data_AF-A0A1M4PPI1-F1
#
_entry.id   AF-A0A1M4PPI1-F1
#
_cell.length_a   1.000
_cell.length_b   1.000
_cell.length_c   1.000
_cell.angle_alpha   90.00
_cell.angle_beta   90.00
_cell.angle_gamma   90.00
#
_symmetry.space_group_name_H-M   'P 1'
#
loop_
_entity.id
_entity.type
_entity.pdbx_description
1 polymer ?
#
loop_
_entity_poly.entity_id
_entity_poly.type
_entity_poly.pdbx_seq_one_letter_code
_entity_poly.pdbx_strand_id
1 'polypeptide(L)'
;MALLLGETPAFRKILLFRQIQDSIQNLYYEQRITPVIIIDEIHMAPMQILDDLRLLFNFKMDSANPFVLILAGQPQIRNKLALNTCYPLRQRISMRYSMQGLTLEETADYWYQ
;
A
#
# COMPACT_ATOMS: atom_id res chain seq x y z
N MET A 1 21.61 -22.79 3.32
CA MET A 1 22.16 -22.24 4.58
C MET A 1 21.25 -21.25 5.30
N ALA A 2 20.50 -20.35 4.63
CA ALA A 2 19.56 -19.44 5.30
C ALA A 2 18.26 -20.11 5.83
N LEU A 3 17.80 -21.21 5.21
CA LEU A 3 16.57 -21.91 5.62
C LEU A 3 16.67 -22.59 7.01
N LEU A 4 17.90 -22.81 7.51
CA LEU A 4 18.18 -23.49 8.78
C LEU A 4 18.05 -22.59 10.02
N LEU A 5 17.87 -21.27 9.83
CA LEU A 5 17.82 -20.28 10.91
C LEU A 5 16.42 -19.69 11.15
N GLY A 6 15.37 -20.21 10.50
CA GLY A 6 14.02 -19.65 10.61
C GLY A 6 13.85 -18.28 9.92
N GLU A 7 14.92 -17.75 9.35
CA GLU A 7 14.95 -16.50 8.61
C GLU A 7 14.50 -16.73 7.17
N THR A 8 13.49 -15.99 6.72
CA THR A 8 13.14 -15.99 5.30
C THR A 8 14.33 -15.44 4.49
N PRO A 9 14.90 -16.21 3.55
CA PRO A 9 16.07 -15.74 2.80
C PRO A 9 15.72 -14.47 2.03
N ALA A 10 16.45 -13.38 2.31
CA ALA A 10 16.26 -12.06 1.69
C ALA A 10 16.17 -12.12 0.15
N PHE A 11 16.87 -13.07 -0.47
CA PHE A 11 16.84 -13.34 -1.91
C PHE A 11 15.43 -13.67 -2.43
N ARG A 12 14.66 -14.51 -1.73
CA ARG A 12 13.31 -14.91 -2.16
C ARG A 12 12.33 -13.73 -2.13
N LYS A 13 12.50 -12.85 -1.14
CA LYS A 13 11.69 -11.64 -0.96
C LYS A 13 11.93 -10.63 -2.08
N ILE A 14 13.20 -10.40 -2.43
CA ILE A 14 13.60 -9.51 -3.54
C ILE A 14 13.02 -10.00 -4.88
N LEU A 15 13.09 -11.31 -5.14
CA LEU A 15 12.51 -11.90 -6.36
C LEU A 15 11.00 -11.70 -6.43
N LEU A 16 10.28 -11.91 -5.31
CA LEU A 16 8.83 -11.71 -5.26
C LEU A 16 8.46 -10.26 -5.54
N PHE A 17 9.18 -9.30 -4.95
CA PHE A 17 8.95 -7.88 -5.23
C PHE A 17 9.14 -7.55 -6.70
N ARG A 18 10.23 -8.05 -7.30
CA ARG A 18 10.47 -7.84 -8.73
C ARG A 18 9.35 -8.43 -9.59
N GLN A 19 8.88 -9.64 -9.27
CA GLN A 19 7.78 -10.27 -9.99
C GLN A 19 6.47 -9.45 -9.91
N ILE A 20 6.17 -8.88 -8.73
CA ILE A 20 5.00 -7.99 -8.56
C ILE A 20 5.19 -6.72 -9.40
N GLN A 21 6.37 -6.10 -9.35
CA GLN A 21 6.69 -4.90 -10.14
C GLN A 21 6.59 -5.16 -11.65
N ASP A 22 7.10 -6.28 -12.13
CA ASP A 22 7.03 -6.67 -13.54
C ASP A 22 5.59 -6.92 -13.97
N SER A 23 4.78 -7.55 -13.11
CA SER A 23 3.36 -7.78 -13.36
C SER A 23 2.56 -6.48 -13.46
N ILE A 24 2.81 -5.54 -12.54
CA ILE A 24 2.19 -4.20 -12.57
C ILE A 24 2.58 -3.45 -13.85
N GLN A 25 3.86 -3.52 -14.24
CA GLN A 25 4.33 -2.90 -15.49
C GLN A 25 3.68 -3.51 -16.72
N ASN A 26 3.55 -4.84 -16.78
CA ASN A 26 2.89 -5.51 -17.90
C ASN A 26 1.41 -5.12 -18.00
N LEU A 27 0.69 -5.07 -16.86
CA LEU A 27 -0.70 -4.60 -16.84
C LEU A 27 -0.81 -3.18 -17.41
N TYR A 28 0.07 -2.28 -16.98
CA TYR A 28 0.01 -0.87 -17.36
C TYR A 28 0.46 -0.60 -18.81
N TYR A 29 1.60 -1.13 -19.23
CA TYR A 29 2.20 -0.84 -20.54
C TYR A 29 1.64 -1.71 -21.66
N GLU A 30 1.52 -3.02 -21.44
CA GLU A 30 1.08 -3.96 -22.47
C GLU A 30 -0.43 -4.03 -22.55
N GLN A 31 -1.11 -4.09 -21.40
CA GLN A 31 -2.56 -4.31 -21.35
C GLN A 31 -3.36 -3.01 -21.22
N ARG A 32 -2.71 -1.86 -20.99
CA ARG A 32 -3.36 -0.56 -20.74
C ARG A 32 -4.33 -0.59 -19.56
N ILE A 33 -4.09 -1.46 -18.58
CA ILE A 33 -4.87 -1.60 -17.35
C ILE A 33 -4.08 -0.99 -16.20
N THR A 34 -4.68 -0.03 -15.49
CA THR A 34 -4.09 0.52 -14.26
C THR A 34 -4.56 -0.30 -13.05
N PRO A 35 -3.71 -1.14 -12.45
CA PRO A 35 -4.08 -1.90 -11.26
C PRO A 35 -4.36 -0.99 -10.06
N VAL A 36 -5.40 -1.33 -9.31
CA VAL A 36 -5.73 -0.72 -8.02
C VAL A 36 -5.35 -1.72 -6.93
N ILE A 37 -4.45 -1.31 -6.04
CA ILE A 37 -3.99 -2.11 -4.90
C ILE A 37 -4.62 -1.51 -3.66
N ILE A 38 -5.42 -2.31 -2.96
CA ILE A 38 -6.08 -1.92 -1.71
C ILE A 38 -5.45 -2.71 -0.59
N ILE A 39 -4.95 -2.00 0.43
CA ILE A 39 -4.46 -2.61 1.66
C ILE A 39 -5.39 -2.18 2.78
N ASP A 40 -6.25 -3.12 3.18
CA ASP A 40 -7.15 -2.94 4.30
C ASP A 40 -6.44 -3.21 5.62
N GLU A 41 -6.99 -2.67 6.71
CA GLU A 41 -6.46 -2.81 8.06
C GLU A 41 -4.96 -2.45 8.18
N ILE A 42 -4.46 -1.49 7.38
CA ILE A 42 -3.02 -1.17 7.28
C ILE A 42 -2.39 -0.80 8.64
N HIS A 43 -3.20 -0.33 9.58
CA HIS A 43 -2.78 -0.02 10.95
C HIS A 43 -2.32 -1.25 11.74
N MET A 44 -2.74 -2.46 11.36
CA MET A 44 -2.24 -3.73 11.91
C MET A 44 -0.90 -4.14 11.31
N ALA A 45 -0.51 -3.58 10.16
CA ALA A 45 0.76 -3.93 9.52
C ALA A 45 1.96 -3.53 10.41
N PRO A 46 2.97 -4.41 10.55
CA PRO A 46 4.21 -4.08 11.23
C PRO A 46 5.01 -3.07 10.40
N MET A 47 5.90 -2.33 11.06
CA MET A 47 6.69 -1.28 10.41
C MET A 47 7.49 -1.80 9.21
N GLN A 48 8.01 -3.03 9.30
CA GLN A 48 8.76 -3.67 8.23
C GLN A 48 7.97 -3.81 6.92
N ILE A 49 6.64 -4.00 7.01
CA ILE A 49 5.79 -4.05 5.82
C ILE A 49 5.66 -2.67 5.16
N LEU A 50 5.64 -1.59 5.94
CA LEU A 50 5.62 -0.23 5.38
C LEU A 50 6.93 0.08 4.64
N ASP A 51 8.06 -0.37 5.19
CA ASP A 51 9.37 -0.26 4.54
C ASP A 51 9.44 -1.11 3.26
N ASP A 52 8.88 -2.31 3.28
CA ASP A 52 8.75 -3.17 2.10
C ASP A 52 7.90 -2.55 1.00
N LEU A 53 6.75 -1.96 1.37
CA LEU A 53 5.88 -1.25 0.43
C LEU A 53 6.62 -0.07 -0.21
N ARG A 54 7.45 0.67 0.55
CA ARG A 54 8.30 1.71 -0.02
C ARG A 54 9.26 1.14 -1.09
N LEU A 55 9.86 -0.03 -0.85
CA LEU A 55 10.75 -0.68 -1.82
C LEU A 55 9.99 -1.15 -3.06
N LEU A 56 8.84 -1.81 -2.86
CA LEU A 56 7.98 -2.31 -3.94
C LEU A 56 7.49 -1.15 -4.83
N PHE A 57 7.17 0.00 -4.25
CA PHE A 57 6.62 1.15 -4.97
C PHE A 57 7.66 2.13 -5.49
N ASN A 58 8.95 1.81 -5.37
CA ASN A 58 10.01 2.62 -5.94
C ASN A 58 10.19 2.37 -7.45
N PHE A 59 9.13 2.59 -8.23
CA PHE A 59 9.18 2.53 -9.68
C PHE A 59 9.94 3.76 -10.21
N LYS A 60 11.06 3.52 -10.91
CA LYS A 60 11.84 4.55 -11.62
C LYS A 60 11.21 4.85 -12.98
N MET A 61 9.97 5.32 -12.99
CA MET A 61 9.28 5.70 -14.21
C MET A 61 8.98 7.19 -14.08
N ASP A 62 9.88 8.03 -14.59
CA ASP A 62 9.96 9.48 -14.37
C ASP A 62 8.75 10.31 -14.86
N SER A 63 7.62 9.68 -15.21
CA SER A 63 6.43 10.37 -15.71
C SER A 63 5.10 9.60 -15.60
N ALA A 64 5.11 8.28 -15.39
CA ALA A 64 3.90 7.47 -15.36
C ALA A 64 3.69 6.83 -13.98
N ASN A 65 2.44 6.84 -13.49
CA ASN A 65 2.05 6.21 -12.23
C ASN A 65 1.36 4.88 -12.57
N PRO A 66 2.06 3.74 -12.54
CA PRO A 66 1.58 2.50 -13.16
C PRO A 66 0.53 1.75 -12.32
N PHE A 67 0.13 2.30 -11.18
CA PHE A 67 -0.87 1.72 -10.28
C PHE A 67 -1.49 2.81 -9.39
N VAL A 68 -2.62 2.48 -8.78
CA VAL A 68 -3.24 3.25 -7.70
C VAL A 68 -3.11 2.47 -6.40
N LEU A 69 -2.71 3.13 -5.32
CA LEU A 69 -2.63 2.54 -3.98
C LEU A 69 -3.66 3.17 -3.05
N ILE A 70 -4.48 2.34 -2.43
CA ILE A 70 -5.43 2.73 -1.40
C ILE A 70 -5.01 2.06 -0.10
N LEU A 71 -4.70 2.86 0.92
CA LEU A 71 -4.43 2.39 2.27
C LEU A 71 -5.66 2.67 3.12
N ALA A 72 -6.37 1.62 3.52
CA ALA A 72 -7.55 1.69 4.37
C ALA A 72 -7.22 1.16 5.77
N GLY A 73 -7.75 1.83 6.79
CA GLY A 73 -7.57 1.43 8.18
C GLY A 73 -7.84 2.55 9.16
N GLN A 74 -7.59 2.27 10.44
CA GLN A 74 -7.91 3.19 11.52
C GLN A 74 -6.97 4.40 11.58
N PRO A 75 -7.40 5.53 12.19
CA PRO A 75 -6.61 6.77 12.31
C PRO A 75 -5.20 6.60 12.88
N GLN A 76 -4.97 5.54 13.65
CA GLN A 76 -3.68 5.17 14.23
C GLN A 76 -2.57 5.05 13.18
N ILE A 77 -2.88 4.67 11.93
CA ILE A 77 -1.88 4.60 10.85
C ILE A 77 -1.21 5.96 10.61
N ARG A 78 -1.91 7.07 10.86
CA ARG A 78 -1.36 8.43 10.71
C ARG A 78 -0.13 8.63 11.59
N ASN A 79 -0.13 8.07 12.80
CA ASN A 79 1.00 8.16 13.72
C ASN A 79 2.18 7.32 13.23
N LYS A 80 1.93 6.10 12.71
CA LYS A 80 2.97 5.26 12.10
C LYS A 80 3.59 5.93 10.87
N LEU A 81 2.76 6.49 9.98
CA LEU A 81 3.22 7.22 8.80
C LEU A 81 3.90 8.55 9.16
N ALA A 82 3.66 9.10 10.35
CA ALA A 82 4.30 10.32 10.82
C ALA A 82 5.79 10.14 11.15
N LEU A 83 6.23 8.91 11.44
CA LEU A 83 7.62 8.58 11.76
C LEU A 83 8.56 8.94 10.61
N ASN A 84 9.76 9.43 10.93
CA ASN A 84 10.76 9.86 9.94
C ASN A 84 11.14 8.74 8.96
N THR A 85 11.15 7.49 9.42
CA THR A 85 11.39 6.29 8.60
C THR A 85 10.37 6.13 7.48
N CYS A 86 9.10 6.48 7.72
CA CYS A 86 8.01 6.49 6.74
C CYS A 86 8.01 7.70 5.79
N TYR A 87 8.90 8.68 5.96
CA TYR A 87 8.87 9.92 5.18
C TYR A 87 8.80 9.70 3.65
N PRO A 88 9.58 8.78 3.04
CA PRO A 88 9.53 8.59 1.60
C PRO A 88 8.24 7.94 1.09
N LEU A 89 7.62 7.06 1.88
CA LEU A 89 6.31 6.49 1.56
C LEU A 89 5.22 7.56 1.71
N ARG A 90 5.29 8.35 2.78
CA ARG A 90 4.34 9.42 3.08
C ARG A 90 4.30 10.51 2.01
N GLN A 91 5.43 10.83 1.36
CA GLN A 91 5.48 11.76 0.24
C GLN A 91 4.78 11.25 -1.02
N ARG A 92 4.62 9.93 -1.16
CA ARG A 92 3.92 9.30 -2.30
C ARG A 92 2.40 9.19 -2.10
N ILE A 93 1.91 9.49 -0.89
CA ILE A 93 0.47 9.51 -0.60
C ILE A 93 -0.10 10.85 -1.02
N SER A 94 -0.66 10.91 -2.22
CA SER A 94 -1.21 12.14 -2.82
C SER A 94 -2.55 12.58 -2.20
N MET A 95 -3.33 11.64 -1.68
CA MET A 95 -4.66 11.91 -1.10
C MET A 95 -4.79 11.25 0.26
N ARG A 96 -5.42 11.95 1.21
CA ARG A 96 -5.79 11.40 2.51
C ARG A 96 -7.22 11.80 2.79
N TYR A 97 -8.05 10.81 3.05
CA TYR A 97 -9.44 11.01 3.42
C TYR A 97 -9.70 10.33 4.76
N SER A 98 -10.44 10.99 5.63
CA SER A 98 -10.95 10.42 6.87
C SER A 98 -12.46 10.38 6.74
N MET A 99 -13.01 9.17 6.60
CA MET A 99 -14.45 8.98 6.70
C MET A 99 -14.91 9.45 8.08
N GLN A 100 -15.92 10.32 8.09
CA GLN A 100 -16.62 10.67 9.32
C GLN A 100 -17.71 9.63 9.58
N GLY A 101 -18.20 9.57 10.82
CA GLY A 101 -19.38 8.77 11.11
C GLY A 101 -20.57 9.26 10.29
N LEU A 102 -21.52 8.34 10.03
CA LEU A 102 -22.77 8.69 9.36
C LEU A 102 -23.49 9.78 10.15
N THR A 103 -24.05 10.74 9.44
CA THR A 103 -24.99 11.71 10.01
C THR A 103 -26.30 11.00 10.40
N LEU A 104 -27.15 11.66 11.21
CA LEU A 104 -28.43 11.10 11.63
C LEU A 104 -29.32 10.75 10.41
N GLU A 105 -29.25 11.58 9.37
CA GLU A 105 -29.99 11.41 8.10
C GLU A 105 -29.46 10.21 7.31
N GLU A 106 -28.13 10.10 7.13
CA GLU A 106 -27.52 8.93 6.47
C GLU A 106 -27.72 7.63 7.25
N THR A 107 -27.81 7.71 8.60
CA THR A 107 -28.10 6.56 9.45
C THR A 107 -29.52 6.06 9.25
N ALA A 108 -30.49 6.97 9.07
CA ALA A 108 -31.87 6.59 8.75
C ALA A 108 -31.93 5.89 7.39
N ASP A 109 -31.31 6.47 6.36
CA ASP A 109 -31.27 5.88 5.01
C ASP A 109 -30.56 4.51 4.98
N TYR A 110 -29.51 4.33 5.79
CA TYR A 110 -28.83 3.04 5.94
C TYR A 110 -29.72 1.95 6.54
N TRP A 111 -30.65 2.32 7.43
CA TRP A 111 -31.52 1.36 8.13
C TRP A 111 -32.78 0.99 7.34
N TYR A 112 -33.18 1.82 6.37
CA TYR A 112 -34.38 1.63 5.55
C TYR A 112 -34.12 0.99 4.18
N GLN A 113 -32.87 0.59 3.88
CA GLN A 113 -32.51 -0.27 2.74
C GLN A 113 -32.45 -1.75 3.14
#